data_AF-Q9TTE6-F1
#
_entry.id   AF-Q9TTE6-F1
#
_cell.length_a   1.000
_cell.length_b   1.000
_cell.length_c   1.000
_cell.angle_alpha   90.00
_cell.angle_beta   90.00
_cell.angle_gamma   90.00
#
_symmetry.space_group_name_H-M   'P 1'
#
loop_
_entity.id
_entity.type
_entity.pdbx_description
1 polymer ?
#
loop_
_entity_poly.entity_id
_entity_poly.type
_entity_poly.pdbx_seq_one_letter_code
_entity_poly.pdbx_strand_id
1 'polypeptide(L)' 'VYLGEFFDIHLFVNGTVTQGDQRVSMPYASKGLYLETEAGYHKLSGEAYGFVARIDGSGNFQVLLS' A
#
# COMPACT_ATOMS: atom_id res chain seq x y z
N VAL A 1 -11.51 -3.87 -14.39
CA VAL A 1 -10.13 -4.37 -14.22
C VAL A 1 -10.01 -4.86 -12.78
N TYR A 2 -9.59 -6.10 -12.57
CA TYR A 2 -9.27 -6.60 -11.23
C TYR A 2 -7.78 -6.38 -10.98
N LEU A 3 -7.45 -5.54 -10.02
CA LEU A 3 -6.07 -5.09 -9.77
C LEU A 3 -5.18 -6.21 -9.22
N GLY A 4 -5.74 -7.23 -8.57
CA GLY A 4 -5.00 -8.35 -7.98
C GLY A 4 -4.27 -9.24 -9.00
N GLU A 5 -4.58 -9.14 -10.30
CA GLU A 5 -3.81 -9.81 -11.36
C GLU A 5 -2.49 -9.10 -11.71
N PHE A 6 -2.35 -7.82 -11.34
CA PHE A 6 -1.22 -6.98 -11.75
C PHE A 6 -0.24 -6.69 -10.61
N PHE A 7 -0.74 -6.68 -9.38
CA PHE A 7 0.00 -6.34 -8.18
C PHE A 7 -0.42 -7.25 -7.02
N ASP A 8 0.58 -7.77 -6.33
CA ASP A 8 0.46 -8.54 -5.10
C ASP A 8 1.38 -7.86 -4.07
N ILE A 9 0.85 -6.90 -3.33
CA ILE A 9 1.54 -6.13 -2.28
C ILE A 9 0.79 -6.36 -0.98
N HIS A 10 1.50 -6.83 0.04
CA HIS A 10 0.97 -6.98 1.38
C HIS A 10 1.65 -5.98 2.30
N LEU A 11 0.85 -5.16 2.97
CA LEU A 11 1.29 -4.22 4.00
C LEU A 11 0.77 -4.71 5.36
N PHE A 12 1.71 -4.96 6.27
CA PHE A 12 1.41 -5.40 7.63
C PHE A 12 1.38 -4.21 8.59
N VAL A 13 0.60 -4.31 9.67
CA VAL A 13 0.47 -3.25 10.71
C VAL A 13 1.82 -2.83 11.29
N ASN A 14 2.80 -3.74 11.34
CA ASN A 14 4.16 -3.45 11.82
C ASN A 14 5.06 -2.75 10.77
N GLY A 15 4.50 -2.33 9.64
CA GLY A 15 5.23 -1.68 8.56
C GLY A 15 6.07 -2.62 7.69
N THR A 16 5.95 -3.93 7.85
CA THR A 16 6.54 -4.87 6.90
C THR A 16 5.76 -4.82 5.60
N VAL A 17 6.47 -4.86 4.47
CA VAL A 17 5.89 -4.91 3.13
C VAL A 17 6.45 -6.10 2.41
N THR A 18 5.59 -6.89 1.77
CA THR A 18 6.01 -7.98 0.90
C THR A 18 5.37 -7.86 -0.48
N GLN A 19 6.08 -8.37 -1.48
CA GLN A 19 5.55 -8.65 -2.81
C GLN A 19 5.71 -10.15 -3.05
N GLY A 20 4.59 -10.88 -3.12
CA GLY A 20 4.59 -12.32 -2.86
C GLY A 20 5.24 -12.62 -1.50
N ASP A 21 6.21 -13.54 -1.50
CA ASP A 21 6.95 -13.95 -0.30
C ASP A 21 8.20 -13.10 -0.01
N GLN A 22 8.51 -12.12 -0.85
CA GLN A 22 9.73 -11.31 -0.71
C GLN A 22 9.46 -9.99 -0.02
N ARG A 23 10.24 -9.70 1.03
CA ARG A 23 10.20 -8.39 1.68
C ARG A 23 10.74 -7.32 0.74
N VAL A 24 10.02 -6.20 0.63
CA VAL A 24 10.44 -5.02 -0.13
C VAL A 24 10.68 -3.84 0.80
N SER A 25 11.59 -2.95 0.41
CA SER A 25 11.86 -1.72 1.14
C SER A 25 10.82 -0.65 0.82
N MET A 26 10.49 0.19 1.81
CA MET A 26 9.78 1.44 1.58
C MET A 26 10.77 2.61 1.45
N PRO A 27 10.50 3.62 0.60
CA PRO A 27 9.32 3.72 -0.26
C PRO A 27 9.36 2.72 -1.43
N TYR A 28 8.18 2.28 -1.87
CA TYR A 28 8.00 1.36 -2.99
C TYR A 28 7.16 2.03 -4.08
N ALA A 29 7.60 1.91 -5.33
CA ALA A 29 6.86 2.41 -6.48
C ALA A 29 6.93 1.40 -7.63
N SER A 30 5.78 0.95 -8.12
CA SER A 30 5.71 0.00 -9.23
C SER A 30 4.34 0.02 -9.88
N LYS A 31 4.31 0.05 -11.22
CA LYS A 31 3.09 -0.04 -12.04
C LYS A 31 1.95 0.89 -11.55
N GLY A 32 2.25 2.14 -11.20
CA GLY A 32 1.24 3.11 -10.73
C GLY A 32 0.79 2.94 -9.27
N LEU A 33 1.39 2.01 -8.53
CA LEU A 33 1.26 1.93 -7.07
C LEU A 33 2.45 2.63 -6.40
N TYR A 34 2.16 3.36 -5.33
CA TYR A 34 3.13 4.02 -4.47
C TYR A 34 2.83 3.68 -3.01
N LEU A 35 3.85 3.25 -2.27
CA LEU A 35 3.75 2.92 -0.86
C LEU A 35 4.84 3.68 -0.10
N GLU A 36 4.41 4.45 0.90
CA GLU A 36 5.29 5.30 1.69
C GLU A 36 4.78 5.46 3.13
N THR A 37 5.58 6.12 3.97
CA THR A 37 5.17 6.54 5.31
C THR A 37 4.84 8.04 5.30
N GLU A 38 3.62 8.40 5.69
CA GLU A 38 3.12 9.78 5.74
C GLU A 38 2.46 10.04 7.10
N ALA A 39 2.99 11.01 7.86
CA ALA A 39 2.40 11.43 9.15
C ALA A 39 2.08 10.29 10.15
N GLY A 40 2.91 9.24 10.17
CA GLY A 40 2.72 8.07 11.04
C GLY A 40 1.86 6.95 10.44
N TYR A 41 1.32 7.14 9.23
CA TYR A 41 0.60 6.13 8.47
C TYR A 41 1.50 5.50 7.41
N HIS A 42 1.30 4.22 7.14
CA HIS A 42 1.70 3.62 5.88
C HIS A 42 0.59 3.87 4.85
N LYS A 43 0.93 4.59 3.78
CA LYS A 43 0.00 5.03 2.73
C LYS A 43 0.31 4.27 1.43
N LEU A 44 -0.67 3.50 0.94
CA LEU A 44 -0.67 2.90 -0.39
C LEU A 44 -1.58 3.70 -1.30
N SER A 45 -1.04 4.35 -2.32
CA SER A 45 -1.82 5.04 -3.35
C SER A 45 -1.72 4.33 -4.70
N GLY A 46 -2.88 4.20 -5.34
CA GLY A 46 -3.02 3.82 -6.73
C GLY A 46 -3.92 4.85 -7.39
N GLU A 47 -3.47 6.09 -7.49
CA GLU A 47 -4.30 7.19 -8.04
C GLU A 47 -4.74 6.92 -9.47
N ALA A 48 -3.88 6.28 -10.28
CA ALA A 48 -4.22 5.80 -11.62
C ALA A 48 -5.36 4.74 -11.61
N TYR A 49 -5.64 4.16 -10.45
CA TYR A 49 -6.67 3.15 -10.21
C TYR A 49 -7.77 3.64 -9.26
N GLY A 50 -7.77 4.93 -8.89
CA GLY A 50 -8.83 5.57 -8.11
C GLY A 50 -8.88 5.20 -6.63
N PHE A 51 -7.75 4.90 -5.99
CA PHE A 51 -7.75 4.61 -4.55
C PHE A 51 -6.53 5.13 -3.78
N VAL A 52 -6.75 5.38 -2.49
CA VAL A 52 -5.71 5.57 -1.46
C VAL A 52 -6.10 4.80 -0.22
N ALA A 53 -5.21 3.96 0.30
CA ALA A 53 -5.37 3.24 1.56
C ALA A 53 -4.31 3.69 2.57
N ARG A 54 -4.70 3.81 3.85
CA ARG A 54 -3.82 4.20 4.96
C ARG A 54 -4.01 3.26 6.14
N ILE A 55 -2.92 2.88 6.79
CA ILE A 55 -2.95 2.14 8.06
C ILE A 55 -1.92 2.73 9.04
N ASP A 56 -2.28 2.84 10.31
CA ASP A 56 -1.32 3.21 11.37
C ASP A 56 -0.88 1.99 12.22
N GLY A 57 0.09 2.20 13.10
CA GLY A 57 0.60 1.17 14.00
C GLY A 57 -0.40 0.69 15.06
N SER A 58 -1.56 1.34 15.20
CA SER A 58 -2.66 0.90 16.07
C SER A 58 -3.69 0.05 15.31
N GLY A 59 -3.50 -0.13 13.99
CA GLY A 59 -4.41 -0.88 13.13
C GLY A 59 -5.61 -0.07 12.63
N ASN A 60 -5.63 1.26 12.81
CA ASN A 60 -6.67 2.09 12.21
C ASN A 60 -6.48 2.09 10.69
N PHE A 61 -7.52 1.75 9.96
CA PHE A 61 -7.47 1.60 8.50
C PHE A 61 -8.49 2.51 7.81
N GLN A 62 -8.06 3.20 6.76
CA GLN A 62 -8.91 4.05 5.93
C GLN A 62 -8.67 3.75 4.45
N VAL A 63 -9.75 3.73 3.67
CA VAL A 63 -9.71 3.72 2.21
C VAL A 63 -10.51 4.90 1.68
N LEU A 64 -9.91 5.62 0.74
CA LEU A 64 -10.57 6.60 -0.10
C LEU A 64 -10.66 6.04 -1.53
N LEU A 65 -11.83 6.16 -2.15
CA LEU A 65 -12.10 5.75 -3.53
C LEU A 65 -12.58 6.96 -4.33
N SER A 66 -12.22 7.03 -5.61
CA SER A 66 -12.58 8.12 -6.55
C SER A 66 -13.15 7.60 -7.86
#